data_AF-A0AAI8MMQ9-F1
#
_entry.id   AF-A0AAI8MMQ9-F1
#
_cell.length_a   1.000
_cell.length_b   1.000
_cell.length_c   1.000
_cell.angle_alpha   90.00
_cell.angle_beta   90.00
_cell.angle_gamma   90.00
#
_symmetry.space_group_name_H-M   'P 1'
#
loop_
_entity.id
_entity.type
_entity.pdbx_description
1 polymer ?
#
loop_
_entity_poly.entity_id
_entity_poly.type
_entity_poly.pdbx_seq_one_letter_code
_entity_poly.pdbx_strand_id
1 'polypeptide(L)'
;MGGGYKLNSLSKPLDYSIYSCIIFSHSPTPPKQVEYIHFVDSDDMLSVDCIEQCIENIGECDIIWHDTKYIYEDGISPSPYEQSILEWLKLDSKAIEKPLNASEIWANIEGFSCVCGGVFHISLCEKLRFAPQIQSEDALFGMLLFAKAKAIKILPNPLYIYRLRADSTSDHTLKQDSTLKPYPPYLAEIAYTFANSYKIKHYHFAYSCTYICLGLLAYIESLDDSQLALKNKLIEFLQVRAVYAFGAVSFESDPKYVRPLLKPLEPYMQKVSKANKIAYFMPRIFKILKWINGKRKRVRIGKIQNSQILP
;
A
#
# COMPACT_ATOMS: atom_id res chain seq x y z
N MET A 1 35.00 -36.11 3.77
CA MET A 1 33.98 -36.30 2.70
C MET A 1 32.65 -35.79 3.21
N GLY A 2 31.99 -34.93 2.42
CA GLY A 2 30.60 -34.48 2.57
C GLY A 2 30.36 -33.48 3.70
N GLY A 3 30.02 -32.21 3.48
CA GLY A 3 29.55 -31.52 2.28
C GLY A 3 28.73 -30.34 2.82
N GLY A 4 29.33 -29.15 2.82
CA GLY A 4 28.73 -27.94 3.37
C GLY A 4 27.53 -27.49 2.52
N TYR A 5 26.39 -27.30 3.17
CA TYR A 5 25.23 -26.67 2.57
C TYR A 5 25.53 -25.19 2.33
N LYS A 6 25.93 -24.85 1.10
CA LYS A 6 26.00 -23.47 0.62
C LYS A 6 24.58 -22.90 0.57
N LEU A 7 24.34 -21.85 1.37
CA LEU A 7 23.26 -20.88 1.16
C LEU A 7 23.50 -20.17 -0.18
N ASN A 8 23.04 -20.74 -1.30
CA ASN A 8 23.13 -20.12 -2.61
C ASN A 8 21.81 -20.30 -3.39
N SER A 9 20.68 -19.88 -2.81
CA SER A 9 19.41 -19.83 -3.57
C SER A 9 18.51 -18.62 -3.27
N LEU A 10 19.02 -17.56 -2.65
CA LEU A 10 18.24 -16.33 -2.38
C LEU A 10 18.76 -15.08 -3.13
N SER A 11 19.59 -15.26 -4.16
CA SER A 11 20.18 -14.14 -4.92
C SER A 11 19.67 -14.03 -6.36
N LYS A 12 18.48 -14.55 -6.69
CA LYS A 12 17.81 -14.07 -7.91
C LYS A 12 17.03 -12.81 -7.53
N PRO A 13 17.39 -11.62 -8.06
CA PRO A 13 16.49 -10.47 -7.95
C PRO A 13 15.11 -10.90 -8.46
N LEU A 14 14.05 -10.45 -7.78
CA LEU A 14 12.69 -10.59 -8.30
C LEU A 14 12.69 -10.13 -9.75
N ASP A 15 12.37 -11.04 -10.66
CA ASP A 15 12.32 -10.74 -12.08
C ASP A 15 11.05 -9.94 -12.34
N TYR A 16 11.19 -8.61 -12.39
CA TYR A 16 10.11 -7.66 -12.69
C TYR A 16 9.76 -7.61 -14.20
N SER A 17 10.29 -8.52 -15.03
CA SER A 17 9.95 -8.59 -16.44
C SER A 17 8.58 -9.24 -16.66
N ILE A 18 7.54 -8.42 -16.59
CA ILE A 18 6.27 -8.74 -17.23
C ILE A 18 6.51 -8.65 -18.74
N TYR A 19 6.86 -9.76 -19.39
CA TYR A 19 7.18 -9.82 -20.82
C TYR A 19 5.99 -9.59 -21.77
N SER A 20 4.82 -9.18 -21.28
CA SER A 20 3.72 -8.80 -22.15
C SER A 20 2.76 -7.84 -21.44
N CYS A 21 3.05 -6.54 -21.50
CA CYS A 21 2.01 -5.53 -21.40
C CYS A 21 1.45 -5.32 -22.80
N ILE A 22 0.17 -5.61 -23.01
CA ILE A 22 -0.52 -5.21 -24.24
C ILE A 22 -0.89 -3.74 -24.08
N ILE A 23 -0.19 -2.88 -24.79
CA ILE A 23 -0.49 -1.45 -24.85
C ILE A 23 -1.53 -1.25 -25.94
N PHE A 24 -2.78 -0.99 -25.54
CA PHE A 24 -3.79 -0.47 -26.46
C PHE A 24 -3.61 1.05 -26.53
N SER A 25 -2.92 1.52 -27.56
CA SER A 25 -2.86 2.96 -27.86
C SER A 25 -4.01 3.33 -28.77
N HIS A 26 -4.86 4.24 -28.32
CA HIS A 26 -5.85 4.90 -29.18
C HIS A 26 -5.26 6.11 -29.93
N SER A 27 -3.97 6.41 -29.71
CA SER A 27 -3.27 7.53 -30.34
C SER A 27 -2.22 7.06 -31.37
N PRO A 28 -2.09 7.76 -32.51
CA PRO A 28 -0.98 7.54 -33.45
C PRO A 28 0.36 8.07 -32.91
N THR A 29 0.38 8.81 -31.79
CA THR A 29 1.60 9.35 -31.19
C THR A 29 2.55 8.21 -30.81
N PRO A 30 3.78 8.17 -31.36
CA PRO A 30 4.78 7.18 -30.96
C PRO A 30 5.06 7.29 -29.45
N PRO A 31 5.20 6.17 -28.70
CA PRO A 31 5.50 6.20 -27.28
C PRO A 31 6.74 7.03 -26.90
N LYS A 32 7.68 7.23 -27.84
CA LYS A 32 8.89 8.04 -27.66
C LYS A 32 8.62 9.56 -27.61
N GLN A 33 7.41 10.01 -27.93
CA GLN A 33 7.00 11.41 -27.90
C GLN A 33 6.12 11.73 -26.68
N VAL A 34 5.91 10.77 -25.79
CA VAL A 34 5.16 10.96 -24.54
C VAL A 34 6.13 11.42 -23.46
N GLU A 35 5.94 12.64 -22.97
CA GLU A 35 6.76 13.23 -21.90
C GLU A 35 6.14 13.00 -20.53
N TYR A 36 4.80 13.01 -20.45
CA TYR A 36 4.05 12.88 -19.21
C TYR A 36 2.98 11.79 -19.32
N ILE A 37 2.69 11.15 -18.19
CA ILE A 37 1.64 10.14 -18.05
C ILE A 37 0.66 10.54 -16.94
N HIS A 38 -0.61 10.17 -17.10
CA HIS A 38 -1.66 10.32 -16.09
C HIS A 38 -2.31 8.94 -15.88
N PHE A 39 -2.54 8.55 -14.63
CA PHE A 39 -3.22 7.30 -14.28
C PHE A 39 -4.66 7.60 -13.85
N VAL A 40 -5.61 6.91 -14.50
CA VAL A 40 -7.03 7.03 -14.22
C VAL A 40 -7.61 5.63 -14.12
N ASP A 41 -8.28 5.34 -13.01
CA ASP A 41 -9.01 4.09 -12.85
C ASP A 41 -10.22 4.07 -13.80
N SER A 42 -10.55 2.89 -14.31
CA SER A 42 -11.58 2.75 -15.35
C SER A 42 -13.00 3.14 -14.89
N ASP A 43 -13.23 3.20 -13.58
CA ASP A 43 -14.47 3.65 -12.96
C ASP A 43 -14.42 5.09 -12.44
N ASP A 44 -13.31 5.79 -12.63
CA ASP A 44 -13.15 7.19 -12.29
C ASP A 44 -13.14 8.09 -13.54
N MET A 45 -13.06 9.40 -13.32
CA MET A 45 -13.08 10.40 -14.40
C MET A 45 -12.09 11.53 -14.12
N LEU A 46 -11.78 12.30 -15.16
CA LEU A 46 -11.12 13.59 -15.05
C LEU A 46 -12.14 14.71 -15.26
N SER A 47 -11.89 15.87 -14.66
CA SER A 47 -12.58 17.09 -15.09
C SER A 47 -12.23 17.43 -16.55
N VAL A 48 -13.13 18.12 -17.24
CA VAL A 48 -12.96 18.46 -18.67
C VAL A 48 -11.69 19.27 -18.91
N ASP A 49 -11.33 20.12 -17.95
CA ASP A 49 -10.16 21.00 -17.97
C ASP A 49 -8.91 20.37 -17.33
N CYS A 50 -8.95 19.13 -16.84
CA CYS A 50 -7.85 18.52 -16.07
C CYS A 50 -6.50 18.58 -16.80
N ILE A 51 -6.48 18.16 -18.07
CA ILE A 51 -5.25 18.12 -18.86
C ILE A 51 -4.75 19.53 -19.18
N GLU A 52 -5.65 20.45 -19.53
CA GLU A 52 -5.33 21.85 -19.80
C GLU A 52 -4.68 22.50 -18.55
N GLN A 53 -5.33 22.39 -17.40
CA GLN A 53 -4.83 22.91 -16.12
C GLN A 53 -3.46 22.32 -15.76
N CYS A 54 -3.24 21.03 -16.00
CA CYS A 54 -1.94 20.41 -15.78
C CYS A 54 -0.85 20.99 -16.70
N ILE A 55 -1.13 21.13 -17.99
CA ILE A 55 -0.18 21.65 -18.99
C ILE A 55 0.15 23.12 -18.72
N GLU A 56 -0.83 23.94 -18.39
CA GLU A 56 -0.61 25.37 -18.06
C GLU A 56 0.27 25.56 -16.82
N ASN A 57 0.27 24.56 -15.92
CA ASN A 57 0.96 24.65 -14.64
C ASN A 57 2.25 23.84 -14.54
N ILE A 58 2.53 22.92 -15.47
CA ILE A 58 3.64 21.95 -15.38
C ILE A 58 5.01 22.65 -15.27
N GLY A 59 5.28 23.65 -16.12
CA GLY A 59 6.60 24.28 -16.20
C GLY A 59 7.72 23.22 -16.26
N GLU A 60 8.72 23.37 -15.39
CA GLU A 60 9.84 22.43 -15.23
C GLU A 60 9.57 21.35 -14.15
N CYS A 61 8.31 21.13 -13.75
CA CYS A 61 7.99 20.16 -12.71
C CYS A 61 8.03 18.73 -13.25
N ASP A 62 8.50 17.82 -12.39
CA ASP A 62 8.41 16.39 -12.67
C ASP A 62 6.99 15.86 -12.41
N ILE A 63 6.25 16.49 -11.50
CA ILE A 63 4.90 16.10 -11.10
C ILE A 63 4.02 17.35 -10.94
N ILE A 64 2.83 17.34 -11.56
CA ILE A 64 1.67 18.09 -11.05
C ILE A 64 0.80 17.12 -10.29
N TRP A 65 0.52 17.46 -9.04
CA TRP A 65 -0.37 16.69 -8.20
C TRP A 65 -1.58 17.53 -7.82
N HIS A 66 -2.76 17.08 -8.22
CA HIS A 66 -3.99 17.85 -8.10
C HIS A 66 -5.00 17.18 -7.16
N ASP A 67 -5.96 17.96 -6.69
CA ASP A 67 -6.96 17.49 -5.75
C ASP A 67 -7.99 16.55 -6.41
N THR A 68 -8.84 15.95 -5.57
CA THR A 68 -9.87 14.98 -5.96
C THR A 68 -11.26 15.42 -5.52
N LYS A 69 -12.22 15.33 -6.43
CA LYS A 69 -13.65 15.39 -6.14
C LYS A 69 -14.19 13.98 -5.95
N TYR A 70 -15.00 13.78 -4.92
CA TYR A 70 -15.68 12.50 -4.69
C TYR A 70 -17.12 12.56 -5.22
N ILE A 71 -17.55 11.49 -5.89
CA ILE A 71 -18.95 11.25 -6.27
C ILE A 71 -19.42 10.00 -5.56
N TYR A 72 -20.54 10.12 -4.84
CA TYR A 72 -21.17 9.02 -4.11
C TYR A 72 -22.33 8.46 -4.93
N GLU A 73 -22.24 7.18 -5.30
CA GLU A 73 -23.36 6.45 -5.89
C GLU A 73 -24.41 6.08 -4.82
N ASP A 74 -25.59 5.69 -5.31
CA ASP A 74 -26.75 5.36 -4.47
C ASP A 74 -26.40 4.33 -3.37
N GLY A 75 -26.76 4.68 -2.14
CA GLY A 75 -26.52 3.83 -0.97
C GLY A 75 -25.15 4.01 -0.31
N ILE A 76 -24.26 4.86 -0.83
CA ILE A 76 -23.02 5.24 -0.15
C ILE A 76 -23.21 6.59 0.54
N SER A 77 -23.01 6.63 1.86
CA SER A 77 -23.03 7.89 2.61
C SER A 77 -21.72 8.66 2.41
N PRO A 78 -21.79 9.99 2.25
CA PRO A 78 -20.60 10.84 2.23
C PRO A 78 -19.70 10.58 3.43
N SER A 79 -18.39 10.48 3.18
CA SER A 79 -17.40 10.38 4.24
C SER A 79 -17.30 11.74 4.95
N PRO A 80 -17.43 11.80 6.29
CA PRO A 80 -17.17 13.03 7.03
C PRO A 80 -15.67 13.39 7.08
N TYR A 81 -14.81 12.57 6.47
CA TYR A 81 -13.35 12.71 6.46
C TYR A 81 -12.79 13.04 5.08
N GLU A 82 -13.62 13.52 4.16
CA GLU A 82 -13.11 14.12 2.93
C GLU A 82 -12.22 15.31 3.27
N GLN A 83 -11.03 15.30 2.70
CA GLN A 83 -10.01 16.32 2.88
C GLN A 83 -9.51 16.73 1.51
N SER A 84 -9.30 18.02 1.34
CA SER A 84 -8.46 18.51 0.25
C SER A 84 -7.05 17.94 0.36
N ILE A 85 -6.32 17.94 -0.74
CA ILE A 85 -4.92 17.52 -0.77
C ILE A 85 -4.06 18.28 0.26
N LEU A 86 -4.29 19.58 0.44
CA LEU A 86 -3.56 20.40 1.41
C LEU A 86 -3.87 20.02 2.84
N GLU A 87 -5.15 19.75 3.17
CA GLU A 87 -5.56 19.32 4.50
C GLU A 87 -4.98 17.94 4.85
N TRP A 88 -5.04 17.01 3.91
CA TRP A 88 -4.50 15.66 4.10
C TRP A 88 -2.98 15.68 4.31
N LEU A 89 -2.26 16.48 3.51
CA LEU A 89 -0.81 16.68 3.65
C LEU A 89 -0.44 17.56 4.85
N LYS A 90 -1.42 18.26 5.43
CA LYS A 90 -1.24 19.29 6.46
C LYS A 90 -0.24 20.35 6.01
N LEU A 91 -0.44 20.87 4.80
CA LEU A 91 0.33 21.94 4.20
C LEU A 91 -0.49 23.24 4.24
N ASP A 92 0.20 24.37 4.42
CA ASP A 92 -0.42 25.68 4.30
C ASP A 92 -0.58 26.09 2.82
N SER A 93 -1.41 27.09 2.56
CA SER A 93 -1.71 27.52 1.18
C SER A 93 -0.49 27.98 0.40
N LYS A 94 0.60 28.43 1.05
CA LYS A 94 1.83 28.84 0.34
C LYS A 94 2.53 27.66 -0.32
N ALA A 95 2.21 26.42 0.06
CA ALA A 95 2.70 25.22 -0.61
C ALA A 95 2.32 25.16 -2.10
N ILE A 96 1.26 25.88 -2.53
CA ILE A 96 0.84 25.93 -3.94
C ILE A 96 1.66 26.94 -4.77
N GLU A 97 2.36 27.86 -4.11
CA GLU A 97 3.05 28.98 -4.77
C GLU A 97 4.37 28.56 -5.44
N LYS A 98 4.92 27.40 -5.05
CA LYS A 98 6.18 26.89 -5.58
C LYS A 98 6.19 25.37 -5.67
N PRO A 99 7.04 24.78 -6.52
CA PRO A 99 7.33 23.35 -6.46
C PRO A 99 7.99 22.97 -5.13
N LEU A 100 7.67 21.76 -4.67
CA LEU A 100 8.20 21.12 -3.48
C LEU A 100 8.91 19.83 -3.86
N ASN A 101 9.76 19.31 -2.99
CA ASN A 101 10.23 17.93 -3.08
C ASN A 101 9.39 17.00 -2.18
N ALA A 102 9.59 15.69 -2.35
CA ALA A 102 8.82 14.68 -1.61
C ALA A 102 8.96 14.79 -0.07
N SER A 103 10.14 15.15 0.44
CA SER A 103 10.34 15.28 1.89
C SER A 103 9.59 16.47 2.50
N GLU A 104 9.42 17.57 1.74
CA GLU A 104 8.59 18.70 2.13
C GLU A 104 7.10 18.33 2.13
N ILE A 105 6.63 17.66 1.07
CA ILE A 105 5.24 17.19 0.94
C ILE A 105 4.85 16.25 2.08
N TRP A 106 5.77 15.35 2.45
CA TRP A 106 5.49 14.29 3.41
C TRP A 106 5.78 14.68 4.86
N ALA A 107 6.23 15.91 5.14
CA ALA A 107 6.71 16.31 6.46
C ALA A 107 5.74 15.91 7.60
N ASN A 108 4.43 16.04 7.38
CA ASN A 108 3.42 15.92 8.43
C ASN A 108 2.49 14.69 8.32
N ILE A 109 2.76 13.76 7.40
CA ILE A 109 1.98 12.53 7.20
C ILE A 109 2.74 11.29 7.66
N GLU A 110 2.03 10.22 8.03
CA GLU A 110 2.65 8.98 8.51
C GLU A 110 2.61 7.83 7.49
N GLY A 111 1.96 8.04 6.35
CA GLY A 111 1.88 7.06 5.29
C GLY A 111 1.49 7.71 3.97
N PHE A 112 1.84 7.03 2.89
CA PHE A 112 1.57 7.50 1.53
C PHE A 112 1.14 6.33 0.64
N SER A 113 0.19 6.61 -0.24
CA SER A 113 -0.28 5.75 -1.32
C SER A 113 -0.97 6.67 -2.31
N CYS A 114 -0.43 6.80 -3.52
CA CYS A 114 -1.02 7.65 -4.54
C CYS A 114 -0.39 7.32 -5.88
N VAL A 115 -1.23 7.15 -6.90
CA VAL A 115 -0.78 7.06 -8.29
C VAL A 115 -1.75 7.76 -9.24
N CYS A 116 -3.03 7.86 -8.86
CA CYS A 116 -4.02 8.69 -9.53
C CYS A 116 -3.94 10.15 -9.07
N GLY A 117 -4.65 11.03 -9.77
CA GLY A 117 -4.78 12.44 -9.38
C GLY A 117 -3.58 13.32 -9.70
N GLY A 118 -2.74 12.94 -10.67
CA GLY A 118 -1.62 13.78 -11.11
C GLY A 118 -1.08 13.40 -12.48
N VAL A 119 -0.26 14.29 -13.05
CA VAL A 119 0.58 14.00 -14.21
C VAL A 119 2.03 13.84 -13.77
N PHE A 120 2.71 12.86 -14.34
CA PHE A 120 4.05 12.44 -13.94
C PHE A 120 4.96 12.40 -15.15
N HIS A 121 6.13 13.00 -15.05
CA HIS A 121 7.15 12.92 -16.10
C HIS A 121 7.57 11.46 -16.27
N ILE A 122 7.60 10.97 -17.51
CA ILE A 122 7.76 9.54 -17.82
C ILE A 122 9.12 8.98 -17.34
N SER A 123 10.14 9.83 -17.24
CA SER A 123 11.46 9.44 -16.72
C SER A 123 11.41 8.95 -15.27
N LEU A 124 10.44 9.41 -14.47
CA LEU A 124 10.23 8.91 -13.10
C LEU A 124 9.87 7.41 -13.09
N CYS A 125 9.27 6.92 -14.18
CA CYS A 125 8.91 5.52 -14.36
C CYS A 125 10.06 4.65 -14.88
N GLU A 126 11.26 5.19 -15.09
CA GLU A 126 12.42 4.39 -15.48
C GLU A 126 12.74 3.35 -14.40
N LYS A 127 12.67 2.08 -14.79
CA LYS A 127 12.85 0.90 -13.92
C LYS A 127 11.87 0.84 -12.73
N LEU A 128 10.75 1.57 -12.78
CA LEU A 128 9.68 1.54 -11.79
C LEU A 128 8.41 0.94 -12.41
N ARG A 129 7.88 -0.12 -11.82
CA ARG A 129 6.68 -0.82 -12.28
C ARG A 129 5.79 -1.17 -11.09
N PHE A 130 4.48 -1.28 -11.32
CA PHE A 130 3.59 -1.88 -10.33
C PHE A 130 4.01 -3.32 -10.05
N ALA A 131 4.05 -3.68 -8.78
CA ALA A 131 4.30 -5.05 -8.38
C ALA A 131 3.04 -5.88 -8.67
N PRO A 132 3.12 -6.92 -9.53
CA PRO A 132 1.95 -7.74 -9.81
C PRO A 132 1.55 -8.57 -8.59
N GLN A 133 0.26 -8.92 -8.49
CA GLN A 133 -0.28 -9.90 -7.54
C GLN A 133 -0.20 -9.49 -6.04
N ILE A 134 0.18 -8.25 -5.74
CA ILE A 134 0.06 -7.68 -4.40
C ILE A 134 -1.16 -6.75 -4.34
N GLN A 135 -1.72 -6.58 -3.15
CA GLN A 135 -2.73 -5.57 -2.87
C GLN A 135 -2.03 -4.25 -2.51
N SER A 136 -2.65 -3.11 -2.87
CA SER A 136 -2.09 -1.77 -2.63
C SER A 136 -0.74 -1.60 -3.34
N GLU A 137 -0.67 -2.07 -4.58
CA GLU A 137 0.48 -1.94 -5.48
C GLU A 137 0.86 -0.48 -5.75
N ASP A 138 -0.13 0.42 -5.70
CA ASP A 138 -0.02 1.87 -5.76
C ASP A 138 0.82 2.45 -4.60
N ALA A 139 0.86 1.79 -3.45
CA ALA A 139 1.60 2.28 -2.29
C ALA A 139 3.11 2.35 -2.56
N LEU A 140 3.72 1.23 -2.97
CA LEU A 140 5.15 1.20 -3.27
C LEU A 140 5.44 2.04 -4.51
N PHE A 141 4.64 1.87 -5.57
CA PHE A 141 4.84 2.62 -6.81
C PHE A 141 4.81 4.13 -6.56
N GLY A 142 3.76 4.62 -5.90
CA GLY A 142 3.59 6.03 -5.57
C GLY A 142 4.70 6.58 -4.69
N MET A 143 5.07 5.88 -3.62
CA MET A 143 6.19 6.31 -2.76
C MET A 143 7.48 6.46 -3.56
N LEU A 144 7.82 5.51 -4.44
CA LEU A 144 9.05 5.59 -5.22
C LEU A 144 8.97 6.63 -6.34
N LEU A 145 7.80 6.79 -6.97
CA LEU A 145 7.57 7.77 -8.03
C LEU A 145 7.80 9.19 -7.50
N PHE A 146 7.18 9.53 -6.37
CA PHE A 146 7.34 10.83 -5.71
C PHE A 146 8.76 11.01 -5.16
N ALA A 147 9.35 9.97 -4.57
CA ALA A 147 10.73 10.05 -4.05
C ALA A 147 11.79 10.29 -5.13
N LYS A 148 11.49 10.00 -6.41
CA LYS A 148 12.36 10.29 -7.56
C LYS A 148 12.21 11.71 -8.10
N ALA A 149 11.08 12.37 -7.82
CA ALA A 149 10.81 13.72 -8.31
C ALA A 149 11.61 14.77 -7.54
N LYS A 150 12.14 15.75 -8.27
CA LYS A 150 12.85 16.91 -7.74
C LYS A 150 11.91 18.09 -7.55
N ALA A 151 10.92 18.23 -8.42
CA ALA A 151 9.96 19.33 -8.41
C ALA A 151 8.53 18.80 -8.56
N ILE A 152 7.73 19.00 -7.52
CA ILE A 152 6.34 18.57 -7.40
C ILE A 152 5.50 19.80 -7.10
N LYS A 153 4.60 20.17 -8.01
CA LYS A 153 3.69 21.30 -7.79
C LYS A 153 2.30 20.81 -7.44
N ILE A 154 1.74 21.37 -6.38
CA ILE A 154 0.40 21.04 -5.89
C ILE A 154 -0.60 21.99 -6.54
N LEU A 155 -1.67 21.44 -7.12
CA LEU A 155 -2.84 22.19 -7.56
C LEU A 155 -4.03 21.86 -6.65
N PRO A 156 -4.63 22.85 -5.96
CA PRO A 156 -5.79 22.61 -5.11
C PRO A 156 -7.08 22.33 -5.91
N ASN A 157 -7.03 22.42 -7.24
CA ASN A 157 -8.16 22.17 -8.11
C ASN A 157 -8.54 20.68 -8.09
N PRO A 158 -9.81 20.34 -7.85
CA PRO A 158 -10.26 18.95 -7.82
C PRO A 158 -10.48 18.40 -9.23
N LEU A 159 -9.38 18.07 -9.91
CA LEU A 159 -9.37 17.66 -11.32
C LEU A 159 -9.52 16.13 -11.50
N TYR A 160 -9.29 15.33 -10.46
CA TYR A 160 -9.65 13.92 -10.44
C TYR A 160 -11.06 13.76 -9.89
N ILE A 161 -11.86 12.86 -10.45
CA ILE A 161 -13.21 12.57 -9.96
C ILE A 161 -13.28 11.10 -9.58
N TYR A 162 -13.24 10.84 -8.27
CA TYR A 162 -13.26 9.51 -7.69
C TYR A 162 -14.69 9.05 -7.41
N ARG A 163 -15.08 7.90 -7.96
CA ARG A 163 -16.45 7.37 -7.84
C ARG A 163 -16.53 6.31 -6.74
N LEU A 164 -17.25 6.64 -5.67
CA LEU A 164 -17.53 5.75 -4.55
C LEU A 164 -18.81 4.97 -4.80
N ARG A 165 -18.69 3.64 -4.86
CA ARG A 165 -19.78 2.72 -5.15
C ARG A 165 -19.74 1.45 -4.30
N ALA A 166 -20.88 0.77 -4.22
CA ALA A 166 -20.96 -0.54 -3.61
C ALA A 166 -20.08 -1.56 -4.36
N ASP A 167 -19.66 -2.63 -3.66
CA ASP A 167 -18.80 -3.69 -4.20
C ASP A 167 -17.44 -3.23 -4.74
N SER A 168 -16.94 -2.08 -4.29
CA SER A 168 -15.55 -1.69 -4.53
C SER A 168 -14.58 -2.73 -3.96
N THR A 169 -13.49 -2.99 -4.67
CA THR A 169 -12.40 -3.89 -4.23
C THR A 169 -11.73 -3.40 -2.95
N SER A 170 -11.80 -2.09 -2.70
CA SER A 170 -11.33 -1.40 -1.50
C SER A 170 -12.28 -1.53 -0.30
N ASP A 171 -13.40 -2.26 -0.40
CA ASP A 171 -14.37 -2.41 0.69
C ASP A 171 -13.75 -3.03 1.97
N HIS A 172 -13.72 -2.26 3.05
CA HIS A 172 -13.17 -2.65 4.35
C HIS A 172 -14.20 -3.30 5.29
N THR A 173 -15.45 -3.50 4.84
CA THR A 173 -16.57 -3.94 5.71
C THR A 173 -16.74 -5.46 5.81
N LEU A 174 -15.85 -6.25 5.20
CA LEU A 174 -15.90 -7.71 5.22
C LEU A 174 -15.88 -8.26 6.66
N LYS A 175 -16.95 -8.95 7.02
CA LYS A 175 -17.12 -9.64 8.30
C LYS A 175 -16.46 -11.02 8.26
N GLN A 176 -16.21 -11.60 9.43
CA GLN A 176 -15.55 -12.91 9.56
C GLN A 176 -16.34 -14.06 8.87
N ASP A 177 -17.63 -13.85 8.71
CA ASP A 177 -18.66 -14.78 8.25
C ASP A 177 -19.11 -14.51 6.80
N SER A 178 -18.40 -13.63 6.07
CA SER A 178 -18.65 -13.38 4.66
C SER A 178 -18.42 -14.64 3.80
N THR A 179 -19.29 -14.84 2.80
CA THR A 179 -19.21 -15.97 1.85
C THR A 179 -17.91 -15.94 1.03
N LEU A 180 -17.45 -17.12 0.61
CA LEU A 180 -16.28 -17.27 -0.26
C LEU A 180 -16.64 -16.82 -1.68
N LYS A 181 -15.95 -15.79 -2.18
CA LYS A 181 -16.02 -15.36 -3.58
C LYS A 181 -14.98 -16.12 -4.41
N PRO A 182 -15.15 -16.27 -5.73
CA PRO A 182 -14.09 -16.76 -6.61
C PRO A 182 -12.85 -15.86 -6.49
N TYR A 183 -11.67 -16.46 -6.40
CA TYR A 183 -10.40 -15.74 -6.30
C TYR A 183 -9.57 -15.91 -7.57
N PRO A 184 -8.79 -14.89 -7.97
CA PRO A 184 -7.80 -15.03 -9.02
C PRO A 184 -6.81 -16.17 -8.74
N PRO A 185 -6.25 -16.82 -9.78
CA PRO A 185 -5.35 -17.97 -9.61
C PRO A 185 -4.15 -17.72 -8.68
N TYR A 186 -3.60 -16.50 -8.64
CA TYR A 186 -2.46 -16.17 -7.77
C TYR A 186 -2.80 -16.24 -6.26
N LEU A 187 -4.08 -16.15 -5.89
CA LEU A 187 -4.57 -16.30 -4.52
C LEU A 187 -4.99 -17.73 -4.16
N ALA A 188 -4.96 -18.68 -5.10
CA ALA A 188 -5.51 -20.03 -4.89
C ALA A 188 -4.92 -20.74 -3.67
N GLU A 189 -3.61 -20.62 -3.45
CA GLU A 189 -2.93 -21.23 -2.31
C GLU A 189 -3.37 -20.63 -0.96
N ILE A 190 -3.53 -19.30 -0.90
CA ILE A 190 -4.02 -18.60 0.29
C ILE A 190 -5.48 -19.00 0.54
N ALA A 191 -6.29 -19.02 -0.53
CA ALA A 191 -7.70 -19.39 -0.47
C ALA A 191 -7.91 -20.83 0.03
N TYR A 192 -7.15 -21.77 -0.54
CA TYR A 192 -7.16 -23.17 -0.12
C TYR A 192 -6.74 -23.36 1.33
N THR A 193 -5.70 -22.63 1.77
CA THR A 193 -5.16 -22.77 3.14
C THR A 193 -6.13 -22.27 4.20
N PHE A 194 -6.80 -21.14 3.97
CA PHE A 194 -7.61 -20.50 5.00
C PHE A 194 -9.11 -20.78 4.91
N ALA A 195 -9.63 -21.05 3.70
CA ALA A 195 -11.05 -21.30 3.42
C ALA A 195 -12.00 -20.29 4.14
N ASN A 196 -11.55 -19.04 4.30
CA ASN A 196 -12.27 -17.99 5.01
C ASN A 196 -11.91 -16.62 4.43
N SER A 197 -12.91 -15.90 3.89
CA SER A 197 -12.71 -14.64 3.14
C SER A 197 -11.96 -13.57 3.95
N TYR A 198 -12.28 -13.44 5.25
CA TYR A 198 -11.59 -12.51 6.13
C TYR A 198 -10.10 -12.84 6.24
N LYS A 199 -9.75 -14.10 6.52
CA LYS A 199 -8.34 -14.52 6.65
C LYS A 199 -7.59 -14.39 5.34
N ILE A 200 -8.22 -14.75 4.22
CA ILE A 200 -7.63 -14.66 2.89
C ILE A 200 -7.23 -13.20 2.60
N LYS A 201 -8.17 -12.26 2.77
CA LYS A 201 -7.90 -10.83 2.55
C LYS A 201 -6.80 -10.30 3.45
N HIS A 202 -6.88 -10.56 4.77
CA HIS A 202 -5.93 -9.98 5.72
C HIS A 202 -4.53 -10.61 5.64
N TYR A 203 -4.43 -11.91 5.34
CA TYR A 203 -3.14 -12.54 5.10
C TYR A 203 -2.52 -12.06 3.79
N HIS A 204 -3.30 -11.96 2.70
CA HIS A 204 -2.82 -11.41 1.43
C HIS A 204 -2.38 -9.95 1.56
N PHE A 205 -3.09 -9.14 2.34
CA PHE A 205 -2.67 -7.77 2.66
C PHE A 205 -1.35 -7.74 3.43
N ALA A 206 -1.18 -8.58 4.45
CA ALA A 206 0.08 -8.66 5.21
C ALA A 206 1.26 -9.16 4.34
N TYR A 207 1.01 -10.14 3.47
CA TYR A 207 1.96 -10.58 2.44
C TYR A 207 2.34 -9.41 1.51
N SER A 208 1.36 -8.66 1.04
CA SER A 208 1.57 -7.50 0.15
C SER A 208 2.38 -6.40 0.83
N CYS A 209 2.05 -6.06 2.08
CA CYS A 209 2.84 -5.12 2.89
C CYS A 209 4.28 -5.60 3.10
N THR A 210 4.53 -6.91 3.17
CA THR A 210 5.91 -7.45 3.25
C THR A 210 6.71 -7.08 2.00
N TYR A 211 6.15 -7.27 0.80
CA TYR A 211 6.80 -6.89 -0.46
C TYR A 211 6.96 -5.38 -0.61
N ILE A 212 5.97 -4.59 -0.20
CA ILE A 212 6.06 -3.12 -0.17
C ILE A 212 7.23 -2.68 0.73
N CYS A 213 7.33 -3.24 1.94
CA CYS A 213 8.42 -2.94 2.86
C CYS A 213 9.79 -3.33 2.28
N LEU A 214 9.92 -4.49 1.64
CA LEU A 214 11.18 -4.93 1.04
C LEU A 214 11.61 -4.05 -0.15
N GLY A 215 10.66 -3.67 -1.02
CA GLY A 215 10.94 -2.75 -2.12
C GLY A 215 11.34 -1.35 -1.62
N LEU A 216 10.66 -0.86 -0.58
CA LEU A 216 10.99 0.42 0.04
C LEU A 216 12.38 0.39 0.71
N LEU A 217 12.71 -0.70 1.40
CA LEU A 217 14.03 -0.90 2.01
C LEU A 217 15.14 -0.89 0.95
N ALA A 218 14.96 -1.62 -0.16
CA ALA A 218 15.93 -1.65 -1.25
C ALA A 218 16.15 -0.25 -1.86
N TYR A 219 15.10 0.57 -1.97
CA TYR A 219 15.24 1.95 -2.42
C TYR A 219 15.97 2.83 -1.41
N ILE A 220 15.61 2.73 -0.12
CA ILE A 220 16.28 3.46 0.99
C ILE A 220 17.78 3.17 1.01
N GLU A 221 18.19 1.92 0.77
CA GLU A 221 19.59 1.49 0.72
C GLU A 221 20.34 2.07 -0.50
N SER A 222 19.63 2.45 -1.56
CA SER A 222 20.21 3.08 -2.75
C SER A 222 20.42 4.60 -2.61
N LEU A 223 19.83 5.23 -1.59
CA LEU A 223 19.94 6.68 -1.35
C LEU A 223 21.24 7.04 -0.62
N ASP A 224 21.89 8.10 -1.08
CA ASP A 224 23.08 8.67 -0.45
C ASP A 224 22.76 9.68 0.67
N ASP A 225 23.78 10.12 1.39
CA ASP A 225 23.65 10.99 2.57
C ASP A 225 23.13 12.40 2.24
N SER A 226 23.21 12.85 0.98
CA SER A 226 22.60 14.13 0.57
C SER A 226 21.06 14.07 0.62
N GLN A 227 20.48 12.87 0.61
CA GLN A 227 19.04 12.63 0.63
C GLN A 227 18.53 12.21 2.02
N LEU A 228 19.23 12.57 3.11
CA LEU A 228 18.93 12.11 4.46
C LEU A 228 17.48 12.41 4.92
N ALA A 229 16.94 13.58 4.57
CA ALA A 229 15.56 13.94 4.93
C ALA A 229 14.53 12.98 4.29
N LEU A 230 14.70 12.73 2.99
CA LEU A 230 13.88 11.75 2.26
C LEU A 230 14.05 10.34 2.83
N LYS A 231 15.30 9.93 3.09
CA LYS A 231 15.63 8.62 3.67
C LYS A 231 14.92 8.39 5.00
N ASN A 232 14.96 9.38 5.90
CA ASN A 232 14.28 9.31 7.20
C ASN A 232 12.76 9.20 7.03
N LYS A 233 12.17 9.96 6.10
CA LYS A 233 10.73 9.91 5.83
C LYS A 233 10.29 8.55 5.30
N LEU A 234 11.04 7.96 4.38
CA LEU A 234 10.76 6.62 3.86
C LEU A 234 10.92 5.56 4.95
N ILE A 235 11.87 5.71 5.88
CA ILE A 235 11.99 4.83 7.06
C ILE A 235 10.75 4.93 7.96
N GLU A 236 10.19 6.12 8.17
CA GLU A 236 8.93 6.26 8.93
C GLU A 236 7.77 5.53 8.25
N PHE A 237 7.62 5.66 6.93
CA PHE A 237 6.62 4.94 6.16
C PHE A 237 6.84 3.42 6.21
N LEU A 238 8.10 2.98 6.13
CA LEU A 238 8.49 1.58 6.28
C LEU A 238 8.05 1.03 7.64
N GLN A 239 8.28 1.77 8.73
CA GLN A 239 7.88 1.36 10.09
C GLN A 239 6.36 1.25 10.24
N VAL A 240 5.58 2.14 9.60
CA VAL A 240 4.11 2.05 9.60
C VAL A 240 3.65 0.82 8.83
N ARG A 241 4.18 0.59 7.62
CA ARG A 241 3.82 -0.59 6.81
C ARG A 241 4.27 -1.91 7.46
N ALA A 242 5.39 -1.90 8.19
CA ALA A 242 5.88 -3.05 8.94
C ALA A 242 4.87 -3.56 9.97
N VAL A 243 4.03 -2.70 10.55
CA VAL A 243 2.94 -3.12 11.45
C VAL A 243 2.04 -4.16 10.79
N TYR A 244 1.68 -3.93 9.53
CA TYR A 244 0.82 -4.82 8.75
C TYR A 244 1.59 -6.04 8.23
N ALA A 245 2.84 -5.87 7.78
CA ALA A 245 3.68 -6.99 7.34
C ALA A 245 3.87 -8.03 8.45
N PHE A 246 4.25 -7.59 9.66
CA PHE A 246 4.34 -8.44 10.84
C PHE A 246 2.96 -8.90 11.36
N GLY A 247 1.85 -8.45 10.80
CA GLY A 247 0.53 -9.01 11.05
C GLY A 247 0.40 -10.47 10.57
N ALA A 248 1.15 -10.85 9.53
CA ALA A 248 1.11 -12.21 8.96
C ALA A 248 1.45 -13.31 9.98
N VAL A 249 2.29 -13.01 10.97
CA VAL A 249 2.75 -14.02 11.95
C VAL A 249 1.68 -14.43 12.97
N SER A 250 0.55 -13.71 13.02
CA SER A 250 -0.57 -13.98 13.91
C SER A 250 -1.54 -15.06 13.37
N PHE A 251 -1.38 -15.43 12.09
CA PHE A 251 -2.14 -16.48 11.42
C PHE A 251 -1.63 -17.87 11.80
N GLU A 252 -2.50 -18.87 11.70
CA GLU A 252 -2.20 -20.27 12.02
C GLU A 252 -1.30 -20.97 11.00
N SER A 253 -1.26 -20.46 9.76
CA SER A 253 -0.51 -21.00 8.62
C SER A 253 0.21 -19.88 7.88
N ASP A 254 1.29 -20.22 7.18
CA ASP A 254 2.12 -19.29 6.40
C ASP A 254 2.33 -19.79 4.96
N PRO A 255 1.25 -19.89 4.14
CA PRO A 255 1.32 -20.49 2.81
C PRO A 255 2.28 -19.76 1.85
N LYS A 256 2.58 -18.48 2.08
CA LYS A 256 3.50 -17.71 1.24
C LYS A 256 4.89 -17.51 1.85
N TYR A 257 5.22 -18.25 2.91
CA TYR A 257 6.52 -18.18 3.57
C TYR A 257 6.92 -16.73 3.93
N VAL A 258 5.96 -15.95 4.44
CA VAL A 258 6.14 -14.54 4.80
C VAL A 258 7.16 -14.40 5.92
N ARG A 259 7.18 -15.32 6.89
CA ARG A 259 8.05 -15.18 8.08
C ARG A 259 9.53 -15.04 7.72
N PRO A 260 10.13 -15.88 6.87
CA PRO A 260 11.49 -15.66 6.36
C PRO A 260 11.71 -14.29 5.69
N LEU A 261 10.72 -13.81 4.93
CA LEU A 261 10.79 -12.53 4.22
C LEU A 261 10.82 -11.31 5.15
N LEU A 262 10.32 -11.45 6.40
CA LEU A 262 10.31 -10.37 7.39
C LEU A 262 11.68 -10.10 8.02
N LYS A 263 12.67 -11.00 7.85
CA LYS A 263 13.97 -10.90 8.53
C LYS A 263 14.71 -9.57 8.28
N PRO A 264 14.80 -9.04 7.04
CA PRO A 264 15.42 -7.72 6.81
C PRO A 264 14.68 -6.56 7.49
N LEU A 265 13.42 -6.76 7.87
CA LEU A 265 12.57 -5.73 8.47
C LEU A 265 12.65 -5.68 10.00
N GLU A 266 13.39 -6.59 10.64
CA GLU A 266 13.57 -6.62 12.10
C GLU A 266 14.04 -5.29 12.71
N PRO A 267 14.98 -4.55 12.10
CA PRO A 267 15.40 -3.23 12.60
C PRO A 267 14.29 -2.17 12.58
N TYR A 268 13.21 -2.40 11.83
CA TYR A 268 12.13 -1.43 11.57
C TYR A 268 10.83 -1.77 12.33
N MET A 269 10.93 -2.57 13.38
CA MET A 269 9.78 -3.01 14.18
C MET A 269 9.31 -2.00 15.25
N GLN A 270 9.71 -0.73 15.20
CA GLN A 270 9.44 0.26 16.26
C GLN A 270 7.94 0.35 16.56
N LYS A 271 7.10 0.48 15.53
CA LYS A 271 5.64 0.57 15.65
C LYS A 271 4.92 -0.79 15.78
N VAL A 272 5.63 -1.92 15.60
CA VAL A 272 5.03 -3.27 15.65
C VAL A 272 4.63 -3.64 17.09
N SER A 273 3.42 -4.16 17.25
CA SER A 273 2.86 -4.53 18.57
C SER A 273 3.69 -5.60 19.28
N LYS A 274 3.69 -5.58 20.62
CA LYS A 274 4.35 -6.61 21.45
C LYS A 274 3.84 -8.02 21.12
N ALA A 275 2.54 -8.16 20.85
CA ALA A 275 1.93 -9.45 20.50
C ALA A 275 2.52 -10.00 19.19
N ASN A 276 2.62 -9.18 18.14
CA ASN A 276 3.22 -9.59 16.88
C ASN A 276 4.73 -9.86 17.02
N LYS A 277 5.46 -9.07 17.82
CA LYS A 277 6.86 -9.35 18.17
C LYS A 277 7.03 -10.72 18.81
N ILE A 278 6.20 -11.07 19.81
CA ILE A 278 6.21 -12.39 20.44
C ILE A 278 5.82 -13.50 19.44
N ALA A 279 4.82 -13.27 18.58
CA ALA A 279 4.44 -14.21 17.53
C ALA A 279 5.58 -14.46 16.51
N TYR A 280 6.40 -13.45 16.27
CA TYR A 280 7.55 -13.53 15.37
C TYR A 280 8.73 -14.26 16.04
N PHE A 281 9.24 -13.76 17.17
CA PHE A 281 10.44 -14.32 17.80
C PHE A 281 10.20 -15.60 18.61
N MET A 282 8.98 -15.77 19.16
CA MET A 282 8.64 -16.86 20.08
C MET A 282 7.30 -17.54 19.70
N PRO A 283 7.18 -18.13 18.50
CA PRO A 283 5.90 -18.63 17.98
C PRO A 283 5.24 -19.69 18.86
N ARG A 284 6.02 -20.54 19.57
CA ARG A 284 5.49 -21.55 20.50
C ARG A 284 4.81 -20.90 21.71
N ILE A 285 5.45 -19.88 22.31
CA ILE A 285 4.89 -19.14 23.45
C ILE A 285 3.65 -18.38 23.01
N PHE A 286 3.69 -17.73 21.84
CA PHE A 286 2.51 -17.05 21.30
C PHE A 286 1.31 -17.99 21.14
N LYS A 287 1.50 -19.20 20.62
CA LYS A 287 0.43 -20.21 20.51
C LYS A 287 -0.17 -20.56 21.88
N ILE A 288 0.68 -20.75 22.90
CA ILE A 288 0.23 -21.02 24.28
C ILE A 288 -0.58 -19.83 24.82
N LEU A 289 -0.07 -18.60 24.70
CA LEU A 289 -0.76 -17.39 25.17
C LEU A 289 -2.12 -17.20 24.48
N LYS A 290 -2.18 -17.42 23.15
CA LYS A 290 -3.42 -17.35 22.36
C LYS A 290 -4.45 -18.38 22.84
N TRP A 291 -4.00 -19.60 23.14
CA TRP A 291 -4.86 -20.67 23.68
C TRP A 291 -5.40 -20.34 25.08
N ILE A 292 -4.55 -19.85 26.00
CA ILE A 292 -4.96 -19.44 27.36
C ILE A 292 -6.01 -18.32 27.28
N ASN A 293 -5.76 -17.31 26.46
CA ASN A 293 -6.68 -16.19 26.27
C ASN A 293 -8.01 -16.64 25.64
N GLY A 294 -7.97 -17.56 24.68
CA GLY A 294 -9.16 -18.16 24.09
C GLY A 294 -10.02 -18.89 25.13
N LYS A 295 -9.40 -19.67 26.03
CA LYS A 295 -10.10 -20.34 27.14
C LYS A 295 -10.74 -19.33 28.10
N ARG A 296 -10.02 -18.29 28.51
CA ARG A 296 -10.54 -17.24 29.40
C ARG A 296 -11.75 -16.52 28.80
N LYS A 297 -11.73 -16.23 27.49
CA LYS A 297 -12.85 -15.59 26.78
C LYS A 297 -14.10 -16.48 26.76
N ARG A 298 -13.95 -17.79 26.48
CA ARG A 298 -15.06 -18.76 26.52
C ARG A 298 -15.66 -18.90 27.93
N VAL A 299 -14.82 -18.94 28.97
CA VAL A 299 -15.30 -18.98 30.37
C VAL A 299 -16.07 -17.72 30.75
N ARG A 300 -15.61 -16.53 30.31
CA ARG A 300 -16.35 -15.27 30.54
C ARG A 300 -17.71 -15.25 29.83
N ILE A 301 -17.77 -15.66 28.56
CA ILE A 301 -19.03 -15.70 27.79
C ILE A 301 -20.02 -16.71 28.41
N GLY A 302 -19.54 -17.89 28.81
CA GLY A 302 -20.38 -18.89 29.49
C GLY A 302 -20.91 -18.41 30.85
N LYS A 303 -20.15 -17.59 31.58
CA LYS A 303 -20.64 -16.95 32.81
C LYS A 303 -21.71 -15.89 32.54
N ILE A 304 -21.57 -15.10 31.46
CA ILE A 304 -22.55 -14.08 31.07
C ILE A 304 -23.87 -14.72 30.59
N GLN A 305 -23.79 -15.80 29.80
CA GLN A 305 -24.97 -16.56 29.37
C GLN A 305 -25.67 -17.24 30.56
N ASN A 306 -24.94 -17.79 31.53
CA ASN A 306 -25.54 -18.39 32.72
C ASN A 306 -26.14 -17.36 33.70
N SER A 307 -25.70 -16.10 33.69
CA SER A 307 -26.30 -15.03 34.50
C SER A 307 -27.58 -14.42 33.90
N GLN A 308 -27.94 -14.76 32.66
CA GLN A 308 -29.20 -14.34 32.01
C GLN A 308 -30.28 -15.44 32.02
N ILE A 309 -30.03 -16.58 32.67
CA ILE A 309 -30.95 -17.74 32.73
C ILE A 309 -31.40 -18.06 34.17
N LEU A 310 -31.18 -17.15 35.13
CA LEU A 310 -31.78 -17.27 36.46
C LEU A 310 -32.96 -16.29 36.57
N PRO A 311 -34.16 -16.76 36.97
CA PRO A 311 -35.42 -16.02 36.89
C PRO A 311 -35.48 -14.80 37.82
#